data_AF-A0A926S097-F1
#
_entry.id   AF-A0A926S097-F1
#
_cell.length_a   1.000
_cell.length_b   1.000
_cell.length_c   1.000
_cell.angle_alpha   90.00
_cell.angle_beta   90.00
_cell.angle_gamma   90.00
#
_symmetry.space_group_name_H-M   'P 1'
#
loop_
_entity.id
_entity.type
_entity.pdbx_description
1 polymer ?
#
loop_
_entity_poly.entity_id
_entity_poly.type
_entity_poly.pdbx_seq_one_letter_code
_entity_poly.pdbx_strand_id
1 'polypeptide(L)'
;MKKIWITSVINIVLAGCLVFLLFFYEGAQPSQPEDAGGGETAAGNPEEIVNSNCTSCHGNNLQGGSGPPLEKVGGKYGQNEIEEIINNGKGAMPAGVISQEEAAIVAEWLSQKK
;
A
#
# COMPACT_ATOMS: atom_id res chain seq x y z
N MET A 1 52.72 -5.57 -27.41
CA MET A 1 51.74 -4.46 -27.55
C MET A 1 50.30 -4.86 -27.22
N LYS A 2 50.05 -5.90 -26.39
CA LYS A 2 48.68 -6.39 -26.06
C LYS A 2 48.30 -6.18 -24.58
N LYS A 3 49.24 -5.73 -23.75
CA LYS A 3 49.11 -5.68 -22.29
C LYS A 3 48.50 -4.37 -21.75
N ILE A 4 48.55 -3.29 -22.54
CA ILE A 4 48.01 -1.97 -22.19
C ILE A 4 46.48 -1.90 -22.33
N TRP A 5 45.91 -2.73 -23.22
CA TRP A 5 44.47 -2.77 -23.44
C TRP A 5 43.74 -3.47 -22.29
N ILE A 6 44.34 -4.51 -21.70
CA ILE A 6 43.74 -5.31 -20.63
C ILE A 6 43.66 -4.52 -19.31
N THR A 7 44.69 -3.72 -18.99
CA THR A 7 44.69 -2.88 -17.78
C THR A 7 43.78 -1.66 -17.87
N SER A 8 43.49 -1.16 -19.09
CA SER A 8 42.46 -0.12 -19.29
C SER A 8 41.05 -0.66 -19.14
N VAL A 9 40.76 -1.87 -19.64
CA VAL A 9 39.42 -2.47 -19.52
C VAL A 9 39.08 -2.81 -18.07
N ILE A 10 40.07 -3.25 -17.26
CA ILE A 10 39.87 -3.54 -15.83
C ILE A 10 39.52 -2.27 -15.03
N ASN A 11 40.18 -1.14 -15.30
CA ASN A 11 39.86 0.14 -14.64
C ASN A 11 38.49 0.69 -15.07
N ILE A 12 38.08 0.47 -16.32
CA ILE A 12 36.76 0.87 -16.83
C ILE A 12 35.64 0.01 -16.21
N VAL A 13 35.86 -1.29 -16.01
CA VAL A 13 34.89 -2.19 -15.35
C VAL A 13 34.78 -1.88 -13.85
N LEU A 14 35.89 -1.57 -13.17
CA LEU A 14 35.87 -1.15 -11.76
C LEU A 14 35.20 0.22 -11.55
N ALA A 15 35.45 1.19 -12.43
CA ALA A 15 34.77 2.48 -12.40
C ALA A 15 33.27 2.34 -12.75
N GLY A 16 32.92 1.44 -13.67
CA GLY A 16 31.54 1.11 -14.02
C GLY A 16 30.76 0.49 -12.86
N CYS A 17 31.36 -0.44 -12.10
CA CYS A 17 30.74 -0.99 -10.88
C CYS A 17 30.49 0.06 -9.80
N LEU A 18 31.36 1.07 -9.68
CA LEU A 18 31.22 2.13 -8.68
C LEU A 18 30.12 3.14 -9.06
N VAL A 19 29.94 3.42 -10.36
CA VAL A 19 28.83 4.24 -10.87
C VAL A 19 27.51 3.47 -10.87
N PHE A 20 27.52 2.16 -11.11
CA PHE A 20 26.34 1.30 -10.99
C PHE A 20 25.85 1.20 -9.53
N LEU A 21 26.78 1.11 -8.56
CA LEU A 21 26.42 1.19 -7.15
C LEU A 21 25.84 2.55 -6.75
N LEU A 22 26.32 3.67 -7.32
CA LEU A 22 25.74 4.99 -7.05
C LEU A 22 24.37 5.21 -7.71
N PHE A 23 24.11 4.61 -8.88
CA PHE A 23 22.79 4.63 -9.53
C PHE A 23 21.76 3.66 -8.91
N PHE A 24 22.21 2.58 -8.26
CA PHE A 24 21.33 1.66 -7.52
C PHE A 24 21.16 2.03 -6.04
N TYR A 25 22.03 2.87 -5.48
CA TYR A 25 21.91 3.36 -4.10
C TYR A 25 20.91 4.52 -3.98
N GLU A 26 20.67 5.26 -5.07
CA GLU A 26 19.64 6.30 -5.16
C GLU A 26 18.42 5.78 -5.93
N GLY A 27 17.79 4.71 -5.40
CA GLY A 27 16.72 4.01 -6.10
C GLY A 27 15.81 3.15 -5.22
N ALA A 28 15.78 3.40 -3.91
CA ALA A 28 14.57 3.15 -3.15
C ALA A 28 13.73 4.43 -3.28
N GLN A 29 12.70 4.42 -4.13
CA GLN A 29 11.59 5.34 -3.96
C GLN A 29 10.76 4.82 -2.77
N PRO A 30 10.83 5.41 -1.57
CA PRO A 30 9.62 5.53 -0.80
C PRO A 30 8.76 6.51 -1.61
N SER A 31 7.81 6.00 -2.37
CA SER A 31 6.62 6.79 -2.68
C SER A 31 6.05 7.23 -1.34
N GLN A 32 6.31 8.46 -0.92
CA GLN A 32 5.52 9.11 0.09
C GLN A 32 4.12 9.30 -0.51
N PRO A 33 3.06 8.82 0.14
CA PRO A 33 1.98 9.70 0.52
C PRO A 33 2.45 10.44 1.77
N GLU A 34 2.78 11.70 1.57
CA GLU A 34 2.62 12.72 2.60
C GLU A 34 1.13 12.84 2.91
N ASP A 35 0.67 12.17 3.96
CA ASP A 35 -0.32 12.75 4.88
C ASP A 35 -0.09 12.16 6.27
N ALA A 36 -0.08 13.03 7.26
CA ALA A 36 0.33 12.75 8.61
C ALA A 36 -0.87 12.30 9.45
N GLY A 37 -0.87 11.02 9.81
CA GLY A 37 -1.67 10.45 10.90
C GLY A 37 -1.27 8.97 10.98
N GLY A 38 -0.74 8.42 12.06
CA GLY A 38 -0.85 8.81 13.45
C GLY A 38 -1.25 7.56 14.24
N GLY A 39 -0.34 6.60 14.36
CA GLY A 39 -0.62 5.38 15.12
C GLY A 39 0.28 4.21 14.76
N GLU A 40 1.46 4.16 15.38
CA GLU A 40 2.22 2.92 15.50
C GLU A 40 1.44 1.98 16.44
N THR A 41 0.51 1.23 15.89
CA THR A 41 0.10 -0.06 16.47
C THR A 41 0.51 -1.13 15.49
N ALA A 42 1.09 -2.22 16.00
CA ALA A 42 1.67 -3.32 15.23
C ALA A 42 0.59 -4.14 14.52
N ALA A 43 -0.14 -3.50 13.61
CA ALA A 43 -1.35 -4.00 13.01
C ALA A 43 -1.24 -3.77 11.49
N GLY A 44 -1.67 -4.78 10.73
CA GLY A 44 -1.21 -5.05 9.36
C GLY A 44 -1.40 -3.92 8.35
N ASN A 45 -0.74 -4.05 7.19
CA ASN A 45 -0.88 -3.11 6.08
C ASN A 45 -2.37 -3.05 5.62
N PRO A 46 -3.01 -1.86 5.60
CA PRO A 46 -4.43 -1.74 5.26
C PRO A 46 -4.73 -2.20 3.84
N GLU A 47 -3.84 -1.93 2.88
CA GLU A 47 -4.03 -2.36 1.50
C GLU A 47 -4.05 -3.90 1.39
N GLU A 48 -3.20 -4.60 2.13
CA GLU A 48 -3.14 -6.06 2.16
C GLU A 48 -4.41 -6.66 2.76
N ILE A 49 -4.89 -6.10 3.88
CA ILE A 49 -6.13 -6.54 4.53
C ILE A 49 -7.32 -6.32 3.57
N VAL A 50 -7.39 -5.15 2.93
CA VAL A 50 -8.45 -4.82 1.98
C VAL A 50 -8.39 -5.73 0.75
N ASN A 51 -7.20 -5.96 0.21
CA ASN A 51 -7.02 -6.83 -0.95
C ASN A 51 -7.46 -8.26 -0.65
N SER A 52 -7.17 -8.75 0.56
CA SER A 52 -7.48 -10.13 0.97
C SER A 52 -8.95 -10.35 1.33
N ASN A 53 -9.61 -9.33 1.91
CA ASN A 53 -10.93 -9.52 2.54
C ASN A 53 -12.07 -8.74 1.88
N CYS A 54 -11.79 -7.65 1.17
CA CYS A 54 -12.84 -6.73 0.70
C CYS A 54 -13.08 -6.80 -0.82
N THR A 55 -12.05 -7.08 -1.60
CA THR A 55 -12.07 -7.02 -3.08
C THR A 55 -13.01 -8.03 -3.72
N SER A 56 -13.25 -9.17 -3.06
CA SER A 56 -14.16 -10.22 -3.54
C SER A 56 -15.60 -9.70 -3.75
N CYS A 57 -16.02 -8.73 -2.94
CA CYS A 57 -17.32 -8.08 -3.04
C CYS A 57 -17.23 -6.67 -3.63
N HIS A 58 -16.24 -5.89 -3.22
CA HIS A 58 -16.11 -4.47 -3.57
C HIS A 58 -15.27 -4.22 -4.83
N GLY A 59 -14.80 -5.28 -5.50
CA GLY A 59 -13.98 -5.20 -6.70
C GLY A 59 -12.49 -5.03 -6.40
N ASN A 60 -11.64 -5.47 -7.32
CA ASN A 60 -10.18 -5.49 -7.16
C ASN A 60 -9.57 -4.10 -6.84
N ASN A 61 -10.17 -3.04 -7.36
CA ASN A 61 -9.74 -1.66 -7.15
C ASN A 61 -10.73 -0.90 -6.27
N LEU A 62 -11.62 -1.60 -5.55
CA LEU A 62 -12.72 -1.00 -4.80
C LEU A 62 -13.75 -0.24 -5.65
N GLN A 63 -13.76 -0.49 -6.96
CA GLN A 63 -14.64 0.15 -7.94
C GLN A 63 -16.10 -0.32 -7.85
N GLY A 64 -16.39 -1.27 -6.97
CA GLY A 64 -17.67 -1.93 -6.84
C GLY A 64 -17.77 -3.21 -7.65
N GLY A 65 -18.72 -4.05 -7.25
CA GLY A 65 -19.00 -5.34 -7.85
C GLY A 65 -20.30 -5.87 -7.29
N SER A 66 -20.22 -6.90 -6.45
CA SER A 66 -21.35 -7.38 -5.64
C SER A 66 -21.73 -6.38 -4.54
N GLY A 67 -20.73 -5.67 -4.00
CA GLY A 67 -20.88 -4.57 -3.08
C GLY A 67 -20.68 -3.20 -3.76
N PRO A 68 -21.09 -2.11 -3.11
CA PRO A 68 -20.91 -0.76 -3.64
C PRO A 68 -19.42 -0.36 -3.75
N PRO A 69 -19.08 0.65 -4.58
CA PRO A 69 -17.71 1.17 -4.66
C PRO A 69 -17.26 1.79 -3.33
N LEU A 70 -15.98 1.58 -2.96
CA LEU A 70 -15.34 2.14 -1.78
C LEU A 70 -14.19 3.13 -2.10
N GLU A 71 -13.85 3.33 -3.38
CA GLU A 71 -12.78 4.26 -3.84
C GLU A 71 -12.90 5.69 -3.26
N LYS A 72 -14.11 6.11 -2.90
CA LYS A 72 -14.44 7.45 -2.38
C LYS A 72 -15.33 7.39 -1.13
N VAL A 73 -15.23 6.30 -0.36
CA VAL A 73 -16.11 6.08 0.79
C VAL A 73 -15.89 7.11 1.90
N GLY A 74 -14.67 7.61 2.07
CA GLY A 74 -14.32 8.70 2.97
C GLY A 74 -14.96 10.05 2.65
N GLY A 75 -15.50 10.21 1.44
CA GLY A 75 -16.35 11.36 1.08
C GLY A 75 -17.77 11.25 1.61
N LYS A 76 -18.21 10.05 2.04
CA LYS A 76 -19.56 9.76 2.52
C LYS A 76 -19.62 9.42 4.00
N TYR A 77 -18.59 8.76 4.53
CA TYR A 77 -18.52 8.28 5.91
C TYR A 77 -17.18 8.67 6.54
N GLY A 78 -17.19 9.00 7.82
CA GLY A 78 -15.97 9.15 8.62
C GLY A 78 -15.37 7.81 9.04
N GLN A 79 -14.17 7.84 9.62
CA GLN A 79 -13.47 6.65 10.13
C GLN A 79 -14.36 5.80 11.06
N ASN A 80 -14.93 6.39 12.12
CA ASN A 80 -15.75 5.65 13.08
C ASN A 80 -16.96 4.98 12.43
N GLU A 81 -17.61 5.65 11.48
CA GLU A 81 -18.76 5.08 10.77
C GLU A 81 -18.34 3.92 9.86
N ILE A 82 -17.18 4.02 9.21
CA ILE A 82 -16.63 2.94 8.38
C ILE A 82 -16.29 1.74 9.27
N GLU A 83 -15.65 1.97 10.41
CA GLU A 83 -15.31 0.92 11.38
C GLU A 83 -16.56 0.20 11.90
N GLU A 84 -17.60 0.95 12.28
CA GLU A 84 -18.88 0.39 12.70
C GLU A 84 -19.55 -0.45 11.60
N ILE A 85 -19.46 -0.01 10.34
CA ILE A 85 -19.99 -0.76 9.19
C ILE A 85 -19.21 -2.06 8.98
N ILE A 86 -17.88 -2.05 9.12
CA ILE A 86 -17.05 -3.25 8.98
C ILE A 86 -17.38 -4.24 10.11
N ASN A 87 -17.49 -3.75 11.35
CA ASN A 87 -17.72 -4.59 12.52
C ASN A 87 -19.13 -5.17 12.56
N ASN A 88 -20.16 -4.37 12.24
CA ASN A 88 -21.56 -4.78 12.35
C ASN A 88 -22.18 -5.25 11.03
N GLY A 89 -21.49 -5.06 9.91
CA GLY A 89 -22.05 -5.25 8.58
C GLY A 89 -23.06 -4.15 8.21
N LYS A 90 -23.48 -4.15 6.94
CA LYS A 90 -24.51 -3.23 6.43
C LYS A 90 -25.23 -3.82 5.22
N GLY A 91 -26.55 -3.98 5.35
CA GLY A 91 -27.37 -4.55 4.29
C GLY A 91 -26.93 -5.97 3.95
N ALA A 92 -26.36 -6.16 2.77
CA ALA A 92 -25.83 -7.45 2.31
C ALA A 92 -24.37 -7.71 2.77
N MET A 93 -23.66 -6.69 3.29
CA MET A 93 -22.31 -6.88 3.82
C MET A 93 -22.40 -7.55 5.20
N PRO A 94 -21.80 -8.75 5.38
CA PRO A 94 -21.80 -9.44 6.66
C PRO A 94 -20.89 -8.75 7.68
N ALA A 95 -21.19 -8.97 8.96
CA ALA A 95 -20.35 -8.58 10.08
C ALA A 95 -19.12 -9.48 10.22
N GLY A 96 -18.03 -8.97 10.82
CA GLY A 96 -16.87 -9.78 11.21
C GLY A 96 -16.06 -10.34 10.04
N VAL A 97 -16.00 -9.62 8.92
CA VAL A 97 -15.16 -9.96 7.76
C VAL A 97 -13.67 -9.89 8.08
N ILE A 98 -13.30 -9.06 9.06
CA ILE A 98 -11.95 -8.89 9.61
C ILE A 98 -12.06 -8.68 11.12
N SER A 99 -10.93 -8.73 11.84
CA SER A 99 -10.90 -8.46 13.29
C SER A 99 -11.22 -7.00 13.62
N GLN A 100 -11.55 -6.70 14.88
CA GLN A 100 -11.86 -5.34 15.31
C GLN A 100 -10.63 -4.43 15.19
N GLU A 101 -9.45 -4.96 15.49
CA GLU A 101 -8.19 -4.24 15.35
C GLU A 101 -7.90 -3.90 13.88
N GLU A 102 -8.10 -4.85 12.97
CA GLU A 102 -7.96 -4.61 11.52
C GLU A 102 -9.03 -3.64 11.00
N ALA A 103 -10.25 -3.70 11.53
CA ALA A 103 -11.35 -2.81 11.16
C ALA A 103 -10.99 -1.34 11.41
N ALA A 104 -10.37 -1.03 12.55
CA ALA A 104 -9.92 0.34 12.86
C ALA A 104 -8.90 0.86 11.84
N ILE A 105 -7.92 0.03 11.45
CA ILE A 105 -6.87 0.39 10.49
C ILE A 105 -7.46 0.60 9.09
N VAL A 106 -8.29 -0.34 8.64
CA VAL A 106 -8.93 -0.26 7.32
C VAL A 106 -9.88 0.93 7.27
N ALA A 107 -10.61 1.20 8.35
CA ALA A 107 -11.50 2.34 8.43
C ALA A 107 -10.76 3.67 8.36
N GLU A 108 -9.63 3.81 9.06
CA GLU A 108 -8.76 4.98 8.97
C GLU A 108 -8.33 5.21 7.52
N TRP A 109 -7.79 4.17 6.88
CA TRP A 109 -7.31 4.24 5.50
C TRP A 109 -8.42 4.57 4.48
N LEU A 110 -9.59 3.93 4.62
CA LEU A 110 -10.75 4.18 3.75
C LEU A 110 -11.34 5.59 3.93
N SER A 111 -11.29 6.14 5.15
CA SER A 111 -11.81 7.48 5.46
C SER A 111 -11.04 8.60 4.76
N GLN A 112 -9.77 8.35 4.42
CA GLN A 112 -8.92 9.29 3.69
C GLN A 112 -9.22 9.31 2.18
N LYS A 113 -9.97 8.31 1.66
CA LYS A 113 -10.30 8.20 0.23
C LYS A 113 -11.59 8.95 -0.11
N LYS A 114 -11.48 10.09 -0.79
CA LYS A 114 -12.59 11.01 -1.10
C LYS A 114 -12.84 11.21 -2.59
#